data_AF-A0A3A0B2Y9-F1
#
_entry.id   AF-A0A3A0B2Y9-F1
#
_cell.length_a   1.000
_cell.length_b   1.000
_cell.length_c   1.000
_cell.angle_alpha   90.00
_cell.angle_beta   90.00
_cell.angle_gamma   90.00
#
_symmetry.space_group_name_H-M   'P 1'
#
loop_
_entity.id
_entity.type
_entity.pdbx_description
1 polymer ?
#
loop_
_entity_poly.entity_id
_entity_poly.type
_entity_poly.pdbx_seq_one_letter_code
_entity_poly.pdbx_strand_id
1 'polypeptide(L)'
;MLYRILIASLSFVFLKPVTAYLQNLPATNLEIINKSLGEVFDKWQDLINLKGKEKTYLIKVNGTDDDAEFFLSALKQRFRDYNFVYQISNDSIAVFEFTFVDISLNYTQINQSNILGNKLVLRQIAVETKLSYIEPDFNGVETFHFNSEQQDEFPLKDYDYIEDTSLSFAHAELPQESFIDRIIFPALLVTISAATVILFFIIRTK
;
A
#
# COMPACT_ATOMS: atom_id res chain seq x y z
N MET A 1 -39.33 -8.91 36.66
CA MET A 1 -37.91 -8.58 36.90
C MET A 1 -36.91 -9.51 36.19
N LEU A 2 -37.32 -10.70 35.72
CA LEU A 2 -36.42 -11.63 35.00
C LEU A 2 -36.15 -11.28 33.51
N TYR A 3 -37.03 -10.53 32.84
CA TYR A 3 -36.90 -10.28 31.39
C TYR A 3 -35.77 -9.30 31.01
N ARG A 4 -35.30 -8.47 31.95
CA ARG A 4 -34.24 -7.47 31.70
C ARG A 4 -32.82 -8.04 31.79
N ILE A 5 -32.65 -9.20 32.44
CA ILE A 5 -31.33 -9.82 32.60
C ILE A 5 -30.95 -10.63 31.35
N LEU A 6 -31.93 -11.22 30.66
CA LEU A 6 -31.69 -12.03 29.45
C LEU A 6 -31.28 -11.20 28.22
N ILE A 7 -31.74 -9.95 28.11
CA ILE A 7 -31.40 -9.05 26.99
C ILE A 7 -29.97 -8.49 27.15
N ALA A 8 -29.52 -8.26 28.39
CA ALA A 8 -28.16 -7.78 28.67
C ALA A 8 -27.08 -8.87 28.47
N SER A 9 -27.42 -10.15 28.68
CA SER A 9 -26.50 -11.26 28.40
C SER A 9 -26.39 -11.61 26.91
N LEU A 10 -27.42 -11.35 26.10
CA LEU A 10 -27.35 -11.61 24.65
C LEU A 10 -26.54 -10.54 23.90
N SER A 11 -26.51 -9.30 24.38
CA SER A 11 -25.79 -8.21 23.71
C SER A 11 -24.27 -8.27 23.93
N PHE A 12 -23.79 -8.92 25.00
CA PHE A 12 -22.36 -9.02 25.29
C PHE A 12 -21.61 -10.13 24.52
N VAL A 13 -22.33 -11.12 24.00
CA VAL A 13 -21.71 -12.27 23.29
C VAL A 13 -21.49 -11.96 21.81
N PHE A 14 -22.28 -11.07 21.20
CA PHE A 14 -22.17 -10.73 19.77
C PHE A 14 -21.24 -9.55 19.44
N LEU A 15 -20.81 -8.75 20.42
CA LEU A 15 -19.92 -7.60 20.19
C LEU A 15 -18.42 -7.93 20.24
N LYS A 16 -18.02 -9.04 20.89
CA LYS A 16 -16.61 -9.45 20.99
C LYS A 16 -15.97 -9.99 19.70
N PRO A 17 -16.66 -10.71 18.78
CA PRO A 17 -15.99 -11.23 17.60
C PRO A 17 -15.64 -10.13 16.58
N VAL A 18 -16.42 -9.04 16.52
CA VAL A 18 -16.17 -7.93 15.57
C VAL A 18 -14.90 -7.16 15.94
N THR A 19 -14.69 -6.88 17.23
CA THR A 19 -13.49 -6.17 17.69
C THR A 19 -12.21 -7.00 17.56
N ALA A 20 -12.30 -8.33 17.63
CA ALA A 20 -11.14 -9.22 17.45
C ALA A 20 -10.75 -9.39 15.97
N TYR A 21 -11.71 -9.31 15.04
CA TYR A 21 -11.44 -9.36 13.59
C TYR A 21 -10.72 -8.08 13.12
N LEU A 22 -11.14 -6.92 13.62
CA LEU A 22 -10.53 -5.61 13.29
C LEU A 22 -9.07 -5.47 13.76
N GLN A 23 -8.65 -6.21 14.79
CA GLN A 23 -7.28 -6.13 15.33
C GLN A 23 -6.24 -6.89 14.48
N ASN A 24 -6.67 -7.72 13.52
CA ASN A 24 -5.79 -8.55 12.69
C ASN A 24 -5.92 -8.26 11.18
N LEU A 25 -6.52 -7.13 10.80
CA LEU A 25 -6.58 -6.74 9.40
C LEU A 25 -5.21 -6.24 8.93
N PRO A 26 -4.76 -6.65 7.72
CA PRO A 26 -3.55 -6.13 7.12
C PRO A 26 -3.68 -4.63 6.82
N ALA A 27 -2.55 -3.93 6.74
CA ALA A 27 -2.55 -2.52 6.35
C ALA A 27 -3.07 -2.34 4.92
N THR A 28 -3.90 -1.32 4.70
CA THR A 28 -4.42 -0.99 3.36
C THR A 28 -3.32 -0.44 2.46
N ASN A 29 -3.54 -0.43 1.14
CA ASN A 29 -2.57 0.16 0.20
C ASN A 29 -2.32 1.63 0.53
N LEU A 30 -3.40 2.37 0.80
CA LEU A 30 -3.34 3.79 1.13
C LEU A 30 -2.59 4.05 2.44
N GLU A 31 -2.72 3.17 3.45
CA GLU A 31 -1.95 3.28 4.70
C GLU A 31 -0.45 3.12 4.47
N ILE A 32 -0.04 2.15 3.65
CA ILE A 32 1.38 1.94 3.32
C ILE A 32 1.91 3.09 2.48
N ILE A 33 1.16 3.55 1.47
CA ILE A 33 1.52 4.71 0.65
C ILE A 33 1.73 5.95 1.54
N ASN A 34 0.81 6.23 2.47
CA ASN A 34 0.94 7.35 3.41
C ASN A 34 2.17 7.21 4.31
N LYS A 35 2.47 6.00 4.77
CA LYS A 35 3.68 5.73 5.56
C LYS A 35 4.94 5.98 4.73
N SER A 36 5.03 5.45 3.52
CA SER A 36 6.17 5.64 2.61
C SER A 36 6.37 7.11 2.24
N LEU A 37 5.29 7.85 1.99
CA LEU A 37 5.32 9.30 1.81
C LEU A 37 5.82 10.03 3.06
N GLY A 38 5.41 9.60 4.25
CA GLY A 38 5.92 10.11 5.52
C GLY A 38 7.43 9.98 5.63
N GLU A 39 7.99 8.81 5.29
CA GLU A 39 9.44 8.57 5.30
C GLU A 39 10.19 9.45 4.29
N VAL A 40 9.62 9.68 3.11
CA VAL A 40 10.17 10.62 2.13
C VAL A 40 10.12 12.06 2.66
N PHE A 41 8.99 12.46 3.26
CA PHE A 41 8.83 13.80 3.82
C PHE A 41 9.72 14.07 5.02
N ASP A 42 10.04 13.09 5.84
CA ASP A 42 11.02 13.25 6.92
C ASP A 42 12.39 13.65 6.35
N LYS A 43 12.86 12.97 5.29
CA LYS A 43 14.12 13.30 4.61
C LYS A 43 14.08 14.70 3.99
N TRP A 44 12.92 15.10 3.46
CA TRP A 44 12.74 16.45 2.91
C TRP A 44 12.76 17.51 3.99
N GLN A 45 12.10 17.24 5.11
CA GLN A 45 12.07 18.14 6.25
C GLN A 45 13.48 18.42 6.75
N ASP A 46 14.33 17.38 6.85
CA ASP A 46 15.73 17.53 7.21
C ASP A 46 16.48 18.40 6.18
N LEU A 47 16.28 18.15 4.89
CA LEU A 47 16.91 18.93 3.82
C LEU A 47 16.50 20.40 3.85
N ILE A 48 15.20 20.68 3.99
CA ILE A 48 14.66 22.05 4.06
C ILE A 48 15.17 22.77 5.30
N ASN A 49 15.22 22.08 6.44
CA ASN A 49 15.77 22.63 7.68
C ASN A 49 17.26 22.99 7.52
N LEU A 50 18.04 22.16 6.83
CA LEU A 50 19.44 22.44 6.52
C LEU A 50 19.62 23.65 5.60
N LYS A 51 18.68 23.89 4.68
CA LYS A 51 18.71 25.05 3.76
C LYS A 51 18.15 26.34 4.38
N GLY A 52 17.51 26.26 5.55
CA GLY A 52 16.96 27.39 6.32
C GLY A 52 15.43 27.40 6.35
N LYS A 53 14.83 26.82 7.40
CA LYS A 53 13.37 26.69 7.56
C LYS A 53 12.60 28.02 7.45
N GLU A 54 13.21 29.11 7.87
CA GLU A 54 12.64 30.46 7.86
C GLU A 54 12.51 31.06 6.46
N LYS A 55 13.24 30.55 5.47
CA LYS A 55 13.16 31.02 4.09
C LYS A 55 11.77 30.73 3.51
N THR A 56 11.35 31.57 2.58
CA THR A 56 10.16 31.30 1.77
C THR A 56 10.57 30.42 0.59
N TYR A 57 9.81 29.36 0.35
CA TYR A 57 10.06 28.44 -0.75
C TYR A 57 8.88 28.41 -1.71
N LEU A 58 9.17 28.53 -3.00
CA LEU A 58 8.19 28.27 -4.05
C LEU A 58 8.15 26.77 -4.34
N ILE A 59 6.99 26.15 -4.14
CA ILE A 59 6.70 24.75 -4.42
C ILE A 59 6.02 24.66 -5.79
N LYS A 60 6.69 23.98 -6.74
CA LYS A 60 6.11 23.63 -8.04
C LYS A 60 5.98 22.12 -8.13
N VAL A 61 4.78 21.58 -8.30
CA VAL A 61 4.57 20.15 -8.54
C VAL A 61 4.20 19.97 -10.00
N ASN A 62 5.03 19.22 -10.73
CA ASN A 62 4.77 18.89 -12.13
C ASN A 62 3.96 17.59 -12.17
N GLY A 63 2.75 17.65 -12.73
CA GLY A 63 1.80 16.54 -12.82
C GLY A 63 0.36 17.02 -12.65
N THR A 64 -0.58 16.41 -13.36
CA THR A 64 -2.03 16.71 -13.27
C THR A 64 -2.87 15.50 -12.87
N ASP A 65 -2.21 14.41 -12.52
CA ASP A 65 -2.83 13.12 -12.25
C ASP A 65 -3.17 13.00 -10.74
N ASP A 66 -4.02 12.04 -10.37
CA ASP A 66 -4.52 11.86 -8.99
C ASP A 66 -3.36 11.82 -7.96
N ASP A 67 -2.23 11.23 -8.33
CA ASP A 67 -0.99 11.15 -7.55
C ASP A 67 -0.47 12.53 -7.16
N ALA A 68 -0.46 13.48 -8.11
CA ALA A 68 0.07 14.82 -7.90
C ALA A 68 -0.83 15.64 -6.98
N GLU A 69 -2.16 15.51 -7.11
CA GLU A 69 -3.12 16.17 -6.22
C GLU A 69 -3.05 15.61 -4.80
N PHE A 70 -3.05 14.28 -4.68
CA PHE A 70 -2.89 13.58 -3.41
C PHE A 70 -1.60 13.98 -2.71
N PHE A 71 -0.49 13.93 -3.45
CA PHE A 71 0.83 14.33 -2.98
C PHE A 71 0.85 15.79 -2.51
N LEU A 72 0.30 16.71 -3.29
CA LEU A 72 0.26 18.13 -2.94
C LEU A 72 -0.57 18.37 -1.68
N SER A 73 -1.68 17.66 -1.51
CA SER A 73 -2.50 17.70 -0.30
C SER A 73 -1.72 17.21 0.93
N ALA A 74 -1.05 16.06 0.81
CA ALA A 74 -0.22 15.49 1.87
C ALA A 74 0.94 16.42 2.24
N LEU A 75 1.60 17.03 1.25
CA LEU A 75 2.68 17.99 1.46
C LEU A 75 2.19 19.26 2.18
N LYS A 76 1.05 19.82 1.73
CA LYS A 76 0.40 20.97 2.41
C LYS A 76 0.05 20.65 3.85
N GLN A 77 -0.37 19.42 4.15
CA GLN A 77 -0.69 18.99 5.50
C GLN A 77 0.55 18.81 6.38
N ARG A 78 1.60 18.21 5.83
CA ARG A 78 2.84 17.90 6.55
C ARG A 78 3.65 19.15 6.87
N PHE A 79 3.73 20.08 5.93
CA PHE A 79 4.58 21.26 6.02
C PHE A 79 3.81 22.56 6.32
N ARG A 80 2.70 22.47 7.08
CA ARG A 80 1.87 23.63 7.44
C ARG A 80 2.63 24.76 8.15
N ASP A 81 3.67 24.41 8.89
CA ASP A 81 4.50 25.35 9.65
C ASP A 81 5.68 25.92 8.84
N TYR A 82 5.75 25.63 7.54
CA TYR A 82 6.78 26.13 6.64
C TYR A 82 6.21 27.23 5.75
N ASN A 83 7.09 28.18 5.36
CA ASN A 83 6.72 29.30 4.49
C ASN A 83 6.69 28.86 3.02
N PHE A 84 5.75 27.99 2.67
CA PHE A 84 5.59 27.48 1.31
C PHE A 84 4.57 28.31 0.52
N VAL A 85 5.00 28.73 -0.66
CA VAL A 85 4.17 29.39 -1.65
C VAL A 85 3.97 28.39 -2.79
N TYR A 86 2.73 28.16 -3.21
CA TYR A 86 2.41 27.15 -4.23
C TYR A 86 2.08 27.83 -5.56
N GLN A 87 2.71 27.38 -6.65
CA GLN A 87 2.33 27.76 -8.02
C GLN A 87 2.31 29.27 -8.34
N ILE A 88 3.18 30.08 -7.71
CA ILE A 88 3.30 31.53 -8.01
C ILE A 88 4.56 31.82 -8.85
N SER A 89 4.47 32.69 -9.84
CA SER A 89 5.59 33.15 -10.67
C SER A 89 6.30 34.36 -10.06
N ASN A 90 7.10 34.15 -9.00
CA ASN A 90 7.97 35.21 -8.48
C ASN A 90 9.42 34.76 -8.51
N ASP A 91 10.26 35.51 -9.22
CA ASP A 91 11.66 35.15 -9.54
C ASP A 91 12.64 35.43 -8.37
N SER A 92 12.17 36.02 -7.28
CA SER A 92 12.99 36.43 -6.12
C SER A 92 12.97 35.44 -4.94
N ILE A 93 12.35 34.28 -5.10
CA ILE A 93 12.13 33.29 -4.03
C ILE A 93 12.89 32.01 -4.37
N ALA A 94 13.54 31.38 -3.38
CA ALA A 94 14.14 30.06 -3.56
C ALA A 94 13.08 29.04 -3.98
N VAL A 95 13.38 28.22 -4.98
CA VAL A 95 12.40 27.33 -5.60
C VAL A 95 12.74 25.89 -5.26
N PHE A 96 11.80 25.19 -4.63
CA PHE A 96 11.75 23.74 -4.63
C PHE A 96 10.80 23.30 -5.73
N GLU A 97 11.38 22.81 -6.83
CA GLU A 97 10.65 22.24 -7.94
C GLU A 97 10.58 20.72 -7.79
N PHE A 98 9.37 20.21 -7.65
CA PHE A 98 9.04 18.79 -7.65
C PHE A 98 8.73 18.38 -9.08
N THR A 99 9.71 17.74 -9.71
CA THR A 99 9.61 17.38 -11.11
C THR A 99 8.86 16.07 -11.31
N PHE A 100 8.85 15.19 -10.31
CA PHE A 100 8.34 13.84 -10.45
C PHE A 100 7.91 13.27 -9.10
N VAL A 101 6.73 12.68 -9.07
CA VAL A 101 6.19 11.84 -8.00
C VAL A 101 5.59 10.63 -8.70
N ASP A 102 6.03 9.44 -8.32
CA ASP A 102 5.54 8.18 -8.86
C ASP A 102 5.21 7.25 -7.70
N ILE A 103 3.96 6.81 -7.65
CA ILE A 103 3.46 5.86 -6.66
C ILE A 103 3.13 4.60 -7.43
N SER A 104 3.92 3.55 -7.23
CA SER A 104 3.70 2.26 -7.86
C SER A 104 3.24 1.23 -6.84
N LEU A 105 2.23 0.46 -7.24
CA LEU A 105 1.68 -0.67 -6.51
C LEU A 105 1.69 -1.88 -7.44
N ASN A 106 2.21 -3.01 -6.94
CA ASN A 106 2.18 -4.27 -7.67
C ASN A 106 1.96 -5.47 -6.76
N TYR A 107 1.14 -6.41 -7.23
CA TYR A 107 0.99 -7.74 -6.66
C TYR A 107 1.83 -8.73 -7.44
N THR A 108 2.96 -9.12 -6.88
CA THR A 108 3.98 -9.85 -7.63
C THR A 108 3.67 -11.35 -7.69
N GLN A 109 3.15 -11.93 -6.61
CA GLN A 109 2.93 -13.37 -6.48
C GLN A 109 1.74 -13.71 -5.58
N ILE A 110 1.10 -14.84 -5.85
CA ILE A 110 0.14 -15.49 -4.95
C ILE A 110 0.77 -16.80 -4.48
N ASN A 111 1.13 -16.85 -3.20
CA ASN A 111 1.76 -18.00 -2.56
C ASN A 111 0.73 -18.78 -1.73
N GLN A 112 0.89 -20.10 -1.70
CA GLN A 112 0.08 -20.97 -0.85
C GLN A 112 1.01 -21.91 -0.08
N SER A 113 0.96 -21.85 1.25
CA SER A 113 1.88 -22.61 2.11
C SER A 113 1.65 -24.12 2.09
N ASN A 114 0.43 -24.58 1.79
CA ASN A 114 0.01 -25.98 1.69
C ASN A 114 -1.19 -26.11 0.75
N ILE A 115 -1.52 -27.33 0.28
CA ILE A 115 -2.65 -27.61 -0.65
C ILE A 115 -4.00 -27.05 -0.14
N LEU A 116 -4.19 -27.01 1.17
CA LEU A 116 -5.38 -26.45 1.84
C LEU A 116 -5.08 -25.14 2.61
N GLY A 117 -3.88 -24.59 2.46
CA GLY A 117 -3.46 -23.37 3.14
C GLY A 117 -4.16 -22.13 2.60
N ASN A 118 -4.22 -21.08 3.40
CA ASN A 118 -4.68 -19.77 2.92
C ASN A 118 -3.70 -19.25 1.86
N LYS A 119 -4.24 -18.67 0.79
CA LYS A 119 -3.44 -17.97 -0.21
C LYS A 119 -3.01 -16.62 0.36
N LEU A 120 -1.72 -16.32 0.23
CA LEU A 120 -1.10 -15.06 0.58
C LEU A 120 -0.70 -14.35 -0.71
N VAL A 121 -0.90 -13.05 -0.77
CA VAL A 121 -0.50 -12.19 -1.88
C VAL A 121 0.71 -11.41 -1.45
N LEU A 122 1.75 -11.41 -2.28
CA LEU A 122 2.93 -10.60 -2.08
C LEU A 122 2.70 -9.23 -2.73
N ARG A 123 2.71 -8.18 -1.91
CA ARG A 123 2.53 -6.79 -2.30
C ARG A 123 3.84 -6.05 -2.26
N GLN A 124 4.05 -5.18 -3.24
CA GLN A 124 5.15 -4.24 -3.31
C GLN A 124 4.58 -2.85 -3.61
N ILE A 125 4.94 -1.88 -2.77
CA ILE A 125 4.58 -0.47 -2.95
C ILE A 125 5.87 0.33 -2.95
N ALA A 126 6.07 1.15 -3.97
CA ALA A 126 7.18 2.10 -4.03
C ALA A 126 6.67 3.53 -4.25
N VAL A 127 7.30 4.46 -3.56
CA VAL A 127 7.08 5.89 -3.71
C VAL A 127 8.40 6.53 -4.09
N GLU A 128 8.46 7.06 -5.30
CA GLU A 128 9.63 7.75 -5.83
C GLU A 128 9.32 9.23 -6.01
N THR A 129 10.25 10.08 -5.58
CA THR A 129 10.13 11.52 -5.74
C THR A 129 11.44 12.13 -6.17
N LYS A 130 11.34 13.17 -7.00
CA LYS A 130 12.46 13.99 -7.44
C LYS A 130 12.24 15.44 -7.04
N LEU A 131 13.16 15.95 -6.23
CA LEU A 131 13.17 17.32 -5.74
C LEU A 131 14.37 18.07 -6.32
N SER A 132 14.11 19.17 -7.02
CA SER A 132 15.13 20.10 -7.49
C SER A 132 15.08 21.39 -6.67
N TYR A 133 16.20 21.77 -6.08
CA TYR A 133 16.40 23.00 -5.34
C TYR A 133 17.15 24.01 -6.20
N ILE A 134 16.57 25.20 -6.36
CA ILE A 134 17.11 26.30 -7.15
C ILE A 134 17.17 27.54 -6.24
N GLU A 135 18.39 28.04 -6.00
CA GLU A 135 18.60 29.24 -5.18
C GLU A 135 18.86 30.44 -6.11
N PRO A 136 18.20 31.60 -5.91
CA PRO A 136 18.32 32.74 -6.85
C PRO A 136 19.74 33.29 -6.97
N ASP A 137 20.50 33.21 -5.87
CA ASP A 137 21.86 33.73 -5.77
C ASP A 137 22.93 32.74 -6.29
N PHE A 138 22.54 31.49 -6.57
CA PHE A 138 23.43 30.43 -7.03
C PHE A 138 22.91 29.88 -8.36
N ASN A 139 23.69 29.99 -9.42
CA ASN A 139 23.29 29.58 -10.78
C ASN A 139 23.28 28.04 -10.97
N GLY A 140 23.14 27.27 -9.89
CA GLY A 140 23.17 25.81 -9.88
C GLY A 140 21.85 25.22 -9.36
N VAL A 141 21.48 24.07 -9.93
CA VAL A 141 20.32 23.29 -9.52
C VAL A 141 20.81 22.05 -8.77
N GLU A 142 20.49 21.93 -7.49
CA GLU A 142 20.73 20.71 -6.73
C GLU A 142 19.52 19.79 -6.90
N THR A 143 19.74 18.54 -7.30
CA THR A 143 18.65 17.57 -7.49
C THR A 143 18.81 16.40 -6.54
N PHE A 144 17.73 16.05 -5.87
CA PHE A 144 17.64 15.01 -4.88
C PHE A 144 16.62 13.97 -5.32
N HIS A 145 16.98 12.70 -5.16
CA HIS A 145 16.14 11.56 -5.46
C HIS A 145 15.82 10.84 -4.16
N PHE A 146 14.54 10.60 -3.91
CA PHE A 146 14.09 9.88 -2.73
C PHE A 146 13.20 8.73 -3.16
N ASN A 147 13.49 7.56 -2.63
CA ASN A 147 12.71 6.35 -2.80
C ASN A 147 12.37 5.80 -1.40
N SER A 148 11.13 5.34 -1.23
CA SER A 148 10.72 4.41 -0.17
C SER A 148 10.00 3.23 -0.81
N GLU A 149 10.45 2.03 -0.47
CA GLU A 149 9.90 0.77 -0.97
C GLU A 149 9.48 -0.07 0.23
N GLN A 150 8.26 -0.60 0.18
CA GLN A 150 7.70 -1.49 1.20
C GLN A 150 7.20 -2.76 0.52
N GLN A 151 7.51 -3.89 1.12
CA GLN A 151 7.07 -5.21 0.66
C GLN A 151 6.49 -5.98 1.84
N ASP A 152 5.28 -6.53 1.66
CA ASP A 152 4.62 -7.34 2.66
C ASP A 152 3.71 -8.40 2.04
N GLU A 153 3.21 -9.30 2.89
CA GLU A 153 2.31 -10.37 2.51
C GLU A 153 0.98 -10.21 3.24
N PHE A 154 -0.13 -10.40 2.52
CA PHE A 154 -1.48 -10.37 3.11
C PHE A 154 -2.35 -11.52 2.62
N PRO A 155 -3.38 -11.94 3.37
CA PRO A 155 -4.29 -12.99 2.91
C PRO A 155 -5.13 -12.55 1.70
N LEU A 156 -5.17 -13.37 0.65
CA LEU A 156 -5.94 -13.07 -0.58
C LEU A 156 -7.41 -12.71 -0.33
N LYS A 157 -8.01 -13.30 0.70
CA LYS A 157 -9.39 -13.01 1.13
C LYS A 157 -9.62 -11.55 1.54
N ASP A 158 -8.56 -10.82 1.90
CA ASP A 158 -8.61 -9.45 2.39
C ASP A 158 -8.28 -8.44 1.25
N TYR A 159 -8.12 -8.90 0.01
CA TYR A 159 -7.83 -8.07 -1.17
C TYR A 159 -8.82 -6.92 -1.34
N ASP A 160 -10.12 -7.20 -1.32
CA ASP A 160 -11.16 -6.17 -1.48
C ASP A 160 -11.18 -5.12 -0.35
N TYR A 161 -10.61 -5.44 0.82
CA TYR A 161 -10.50 -4.52 1.95
C TYR A 161 -9.26 -3.61 1.84
N ILE A 162 -8.17 -4.14 1.31
CA ILE A 162 -6.88 -3.45 1.21
C ILE A 162 -6.89 -2.40 0.10
N GLU A 163 -7.67 -2.67 -0.94
CA GLU A 163 -7.79 -1.90 -2.16
C GLU A 163 -8.61 -0.61 -2.00
N ASP A 164 -8.15 0.48 -2.65
CA ASP A 164 -8.93 1.72 -2.75
C ASP A 164 -9.19 2.06 -4.22
N THR A 165 -10.35 1.65 -4.71
CA THR A 165 -10.79 1.89 -6.10
C THR A 165 -11.03 3.36 -6.43
N SER A 166 -11.02 4.27 -5.45
CA SER A 166 -11.17 5.70 -5.69
C SER A 166 -9.90 6.38 -6.20
N LEU A 167 -8.74 5.73 -6.03
CA LEU A 167 -7.42 6.26 -6.40
C LEU A 167 -6.72 5.25 -7.30
N SER A 168 -6.39 5.67 -8.52
CA SER A 168 -5.80 4.79 -9.54
C SER A 168 -4.47 4.16 -9.11
N PHE A 169 -3.64 4.91 -8.38
CA PHE A 169 -2.35 4.45 -7.84
C PHE A 169 -2.45 3.56 -6.59
N ALA A 170 -3.62 3.50 -5.95
CA ALA A 170 -3.88 2.65 -4.79
C ALA A 170 -4.49 1.29 -5.19
N HIS A 171 -4.57 1.02 -6.50
CA HIS A 171 -5.16 -0.17 -7.09
C HIS A 171 -4.27 -0.89 -8.10
N ALA A 172 -4.21 -2.21 -8.02
CA ALA A 172 -3.49 -3.04 -8.98
C ALA A 172 -4.20 -4.37 -9.25
N GLU A 173 -3.97 -4.96 -10.42
CA GLU A 173 -4.52 -6.28 -10.74
C GLU A 173 -3.72 -7.40 -10.05
N LEU A 174 -4.44 -8.40 -9.53
CA LEU A 174 -3.81 -9.62 -9.01
C LEU A 174 -3.10 -10.40 -10.14
N PRO A 175 -1.94 -11.01 -9.86
CA PRO A 175 -1.26 -11.81 -10.85
C PRO A 175 -2.10 -13.06 -11.16
N GLN A 176 -2.02 -13.54 -12.40
CA GLN A 176 -2.74 -14.75 -12.79
C GLN A 176 -2.20 -15.95 -12.02
N GLU A 177 -3.09 -16.70 -11.38
CA GLU A 177 -2.71 -17.96 -10.73
C GLU A 177 -2.20 -18.98 -11.76
N SER A 178 -1.18 -19.75 -11.37
CA SER A 178 -0.66 -20.83 -12.19
C SER A 178 -1.75 -21.86 -12.51
N PHE A 179 -1.94 -22.15 -13.80
CA PHE A 179 -2.88 -23.19 -14.27
C PHE A 179 -2.62 -24.56 -13.62
N ILE A 180 -1.35 -24.85 -13.30
CA ILE A 180 -0.94 -26.09 -12.66
C ILE A 180 -1.61 -26.22 -11.28
N ASP A 181 -1.54 -25.17 -10.46
CA ASP A 181 -2.03 -25.18 -9.08
C ASP A 181 -3.55 -25.18 -9.04
N ARG A 182 -4.19 -24.52 -10.01
CA ARG A 182 -5.66 -24.40 -10.07
C ARG A 182 -6.36 -25.66 -10.57
N ILE A 183 -5.79 -26.38 -11.54
CA ILE A 183 -6.49 -27.46 -12.26
C ILE A 183 -5.76 -28.80 -12.18
N ILE A 184 -4.46 -28.82 -12.43
CA ILE A 184 -3.70 -30.08 -12.52
C ILE A 184 -3.55 -30.70 -11.13
N PHE A 185 -3.23 -29.89 -10.11
CA PHE A 185 -3.04 -30.39 -8.75
C PHE A 185 -4.30 -31.07 -8.19
N PRO A 186 -5.49 -30.42 -8.23
CA PRO A 186 -6.73 -31.07 -7.78
C PRO A 186 -7.09 -32.32 -8.59
N ALA A 187 -6.92 -32.28 -9.92
CA ALA A 187 -7.23 -33.42 -10.79
C ALA A 187 -6.32 -34.63 -10.51
N LEU A 188 -5.03 -34.38 -10.28
CA LEU A 188 -4.06 -35.41 -9.92
C LEU A 188 -4.42 -36.05 -8.57
N LEU A 189 -4.81 -35.24 -7.58
CA LEU A 189 -5.21 -35.70 -6.26
C LEU A 189 -6.45 -36.62 -6.32
N VAL A 190 -7.45 -36.25 -7.11
CA VAL A 190 -8.63 -37.09 -7.38
C VAL A 190 -8.24 -38.39 -8.10
N THR A 191 -7.37 -38.30 -9.10
CA THR A 191 -6.96 -39.46 -9.90
C THR A 191 -6.15 -40.46 -9.08
N ILE A 192 -5.19 -39.99 -8.27
CA ILE A 192 -4.43 -40.82 -7.34
C ILE A 192 -5.37 -41.46 -6.32
N SER A 193 -6.28 -40.67 -5.73
CA SER A 193 -7.25 -41.19 -4.75
C SER A 193 -8.12 -42.30 -5.36
N ALA A 194 -8.64 -42.10 -6.57
CA ALA A 194 -9.43 -43.11 -7.29
C ALA A 194 -8.59 -44.35 -7.61
N ALA A 195 -7.36 -44.18 -8.10
CA ALA A 195 -6.46 -45.28 -8.41
C ALA A 195 -6.13 -46.11 -7.16
N THR A 196 -5.87 -45.45 -6.02
CA THR A 196 -5.64 -46.13 -4.73
C THR A 196 -6.85 -46.93 -4.29
N VAL A 197 -8.07 -46.39 -4.42
CA VAL A 197 -9.31 -47.11 -4.10
C VAL A 197 -9.48 -48.35 -4.98
N ILE A 198 -9.30 -48.21 -6.29
CA ILE A 198 -9.39 -49.32 -7.25
C ILE A 198 -8.35 -50.40 -6.90
N LEU A 199 -7.11 -50.00 -6.63
CA LEU A 199 -6.03 -50.92 -6.26
C LEU A 199 -6.36 -51.67 -4.97
N PHE A 200 -6.93 -50.99 -3.98
CA PHE A 200 -7.38 -51.60 -2.72
C PHE A 200 -8.45 -52.67 -2.96
N PHE A 201 -9.43 -52.42 -3.83
CA PHE A 201 -10.43 -53.40 -4.18
C PHE A 201 -9.83 -54.58 -4.95
N ILE A 202 -8.92 -54.35 -5.89
CA ILE A 202 -8.29 -55.43 -6.66
C ILE A 202 -7.47 -56.36 -5.75
N ILE A 203 -6.68 -55.80 -4.82
CA ILE A 203 -5.87 -56.59 -3.88
C ILE A 203 -6.76 -57.38 -2.91
N ARG A 204 -7.86 -56.80 -2.42
CA ARG A 204 -8.76 -57.44 -1.46
C ARG A 204 -9.66 -58.53 -2.07
N THR A 205 -9.92 -58.47 -3.37
CA THR A 205 -10.86 -59.40 -4.05
C THR A 205 -10.17 -60.68 -4.54
N LYS A 206 -8.83 -60.76 -4.44
CA LYS A 206 -8.05 -62.00 -4.59
C LYS A 206 -7.82 -62.64 -3.22
#